data_AF-A0A6L5K8D1-F1
#
_entry.id   AF-A0A6L5K8D1-F1
#
_cell.length_a   1.000
_cell.length_b   1.000
_cell.length_c   1.000
_cell.angle_alpha   90.00
_cell.angle_beta   90.00
_cell.angle_gamma   90.00
#
_symmetry.space_group_name_H-M   'P 1'
#
loop_
_entity.id
_entity.type
_entity.pdbx_description
1 polymer ?
#
loop_
_entity_poly.entity_id
_entity_poly.type
_entity_poly.pdbx_seq_one_letter_code
_entity_poly.pdbx_strand_id
1 'polypeptide(L)'
;MKVLTTAQMHQLEENSVKSGVTMEMLMENAGQAVADEAGRILEDIRQQQILILIGPGNNGGDGLVAARHLHDAGAKVFLYLFGQRPSRDPTLKPIRERRIKRIEAEKDDNLDELTKLLASVDTVIDALFGTGTTRPFSGLLLMVLDRVRRAKIKRPDVKTIALDIPSGLNADTGEAGEGRGNQRG
;
A
#
# COMPACT_ATOMS: atom_id res chain seq x y z
N MET A 1 5.20 -17.69 -16.42
CA MET A 1 5.19 -16.35 -15.82
C MET A 1 6.52 -15.69 -16.16
N LYS A 2 6.54 -14.55 -16.86
CA LYS A 2 7.78 -13.80 -17.13
C LYS A 2 7.94 -12.78 -16.01
N VAL A 3 8.96 -12.95 -15.17
CA VAL A 3 9.34 -11.95 -14.16
C VAL A 3 10.13 -10.87 -14.89
N LEU A 4 9.62 -9.64 -14.89
CA LEU A 4 10.28 -8.48 -15.49
C LEU A 4 11.06 -7.75 -14.41
N THR A 5 12.25 -7.26 -14.74
CA THR A 5 12.99 -6.39 -13.82
C THR A 5 12.30 -5.03 -13.71
N THR A 6 12.54 -4.28 -12.64
CA THR A 6 12.06 -2.89 -12.48
C THR A 6 12.41 -2.01 -13.68
N ALA A 7 13.63 -2.15 -14.21
CA ALA A 7 14.07 -1.45 -15.41
C ALA A 7 13.25 -1.86 -16.65
N GLN A 8 12.91 -3.14 -16.80
CA GLN A 8 12.06 -3.62 -17.89
C GLN A 8 10.61 -3.15 -17.73
N MET A 9 10.09 -3.09 -16.50
CA MET A 9 8.76 -2.57 -16.18
C MET A 9 8.67 -1.09 -16.55
N HIS A 10 9.63 -0.28 -16.11
CA HIS A 10 9.74 1.12 -16.49
C HIS A 10 9.87 1.32 -18.00
N GLN A 11 10.66 0.49 -18.69
CA GLN A 11 10.81 0.60 -20.14
C GLN A 11 9.50 0.26 -20.87
N LEU A 12 8.73 -0.71 -20.37
CA LEU A 12 7.41 -1.05 -20.90
C LEU A 12 6.38 0.05 -20.64
N GLU A 13 6.40 0.67 -19.47
CA GLU A 13 5.58 1.84 -19.15
C GLU A 13 5.89 3.00 -20.10
N GLU A 14 7.17 3.34 -20.28
CA GLU A 14 7.61 4.38 -21.21
C GLU A 14 7.19 4.08 -22.66
N ASN A 15 7.30 2.83 -23.09
CA ASN A 15 6.91 2.43 -24.44
C ASN A 15 5.38 2.44 -24.64
N SER A 16 4.62 2.16 -23.58
CA SER A 16 3.15 2.24 -23.59
C SER A 16 2.69 3.70 -23.66
N VAL A 17 3.36 4.60 -22.93
CA VAL A 17 3.13 6.05 -23.03
C VAL A 17 3.42 6.58 -24.43
N LYS A 18 4.52 6.15 -25.04
CA LYS A 18 4.85 6.49 -26.44
C LYS A 18 3.82 5.96 -27.44
N SER A 19 3.05 4.94 -27.06
CA SER A 19 2.00 4.32 -27.87
C SER A 19 0.60 4.92 -27.60
N GLY A 20 0.51 5.98 -26.79
CA GLY A 20 -0.74 6.71 -26.52
C GLY A 20 -1.50 6.26 -25.26
N VAL A 21 -0.98 5.32 -24.48
CA VAL A 21 -1.58 4.91 -23.20
C VAL A 21 -1.08 5.83 -22.09
N THR A 22 -1.96 6.53 -21.39
CA THR A 22 -1.51 7.44 -20.31
C THR A 22 -1.06 6.64 -19.08
N MET A 23 -0.13 7.21 -18.29
CA MET A 23 0.27 6.61 -17.00
C MET A 23 -0.93 6.44 -16.05
N GLU A 24 -1.93 7.32 -16.17
CA GLU A 24 -3.19 7.20 -15.43
C GLU A 24 -3.95 5.94 -15.80
N MET A 25 -4.02 5.57 -17.09
CA MET A 25 -4.65 4.32 -17.53
C MET A 25 -3.89 3.08 -17.08
N LEU A 26 -2.55 3.12 -17.08
CA LEU A 26 -1.73 2.02 -16.60
C LEU A 26 -1.96 1.77 -15.10
N MET A 27 -1.90 2.82 -14.29
CA MET A 27 -2.16 2.77 -12.85
C MET A 27 -3.60 2.36 -12.54
N GLU A 28 -4.55 2.83 -13.34
CA GLU A 28 -5.96 2.46 -13.24
C GLU A 28 -6.15 0.95 -13.44
N ASN A 29 -5.54 0.39 -14.48
CA ASN A 29 -5.60 -1.04 -14.76
C ASN A 29 -4.88 -1.86 -13.67
N ALA A 30 -3.72 -1.41 -13.21
CA ALA A 30 -2.96 -2.10 -12.17
C ALA A 30 -3.74 -2.14 -10.85
N GLY A 31 -4.26 -1.00 -10.39
CA GLY A 31 -5.04 -0.95 -9.16
C GLY A 31 -6.39 -1.66 -9.25
N GLN A 32 -7.06 -1.67 -10.42
CA GLN A 32 -8.24 -2.51 -10.63
C GLN A 32 -7.90 -4.00 -10.48
N ALA A 33 -6.82 -4.47 -11.12
CA ALA A 33 -6.40 -5.86 -11.01
C ALA A 33 -6.08 -6.26 -9.56
N VAL A 34 -5.45 -5.35 -8.79
CA VAL A 34 -5.23 -5.54 -7.35
C VAL A 34 -6.56 -5.65 -6.60
N ALA A 35 -7.53 -4.77 -6.88
CA ALA A 35 -8.84 -4.83 -6.23
C ALA A 35 -9.60 -6.12 -6.56
N ASP A 36 -9.55 -6.56 -7.81
CA ASP A 36 -10.21 -7.80 -8.26
C ASP A 36 -9.62 -9.02 -7.55
N GLU A 37 -8.30 -9.12 -7.49
CA GLU A 37 -7.63 -10.25 -6.82
C GLU A 37 -7.82 -10.20 -5.30
N ALA A 38 -7.74 -9.01 -4.68
CA ALA A 38 -8.08 -8.85 -3.27
C ALA A 38 -9.54 -9.25 -3.00
N GLY A 39 -10.49 -8.85 -3.86
CA GLY A 39 -11.88 -9.27 -3.76
C GLY A 39 -12.06 -10.80 -3.81
N ARG A 40 -11.30 -11.47 -4.69
CA ARG A 40 -11.26 -12.94 -4.78
C ARG A 40 -10.72 -13.59 -3.52
N ILE A 41 -9.64 -13.06 -2.94
CA ILE A 41 -8.99 -13.60 -1.73
C ILE A 41 -9.84 -13.40 -0.48
N LEU A 42 -10.53 -12.27 -0.39
CA LEU A 42 -11.23 -11.89 0.83
C LEU A 42 -12.55 -12.61 0.99
N GLU A 43 -13.25 -12.89 -0.12
CA GLU A 43 -14.62 -13.42 -0.16
C GLU A 43 -15.62 -12.48 0.56
N ASP A 44 -16.84 -12.38 0.04
CA ASP A 44 -17.89 -11.45 0.52
C ASP A 44 -17.38 -10.04 0.89
N ILE A 45 -16.88 -9.32 -0.13
CA ILE A 45 -16.20 -8.02 0.00
C ILE A 45 -16.98 -6.97 0.83
N ARG A 46 -18.31 -7.05 0.86
CA ARG A 46 -19.18 -6.13 1.59
C ARG A 46 -19.10 -6.25 3.10
N GLN A 47 -18.59 -7.37 3.62
CA GLN A 47 -18.37 -7.58 5.05
C GLN A 47 -16.94 -7.19 5.48
N GLN A 48 -16.08 -6.81 4.54
CA GLN A 48 -14.67 -6.57 4.82
C GLN A 48 -14.43 -5.14 5.31
N GLN A 49 -13.71 -5.03 6.43
CA GLN A 49 -13.05 -3.78 6.83
C GLN A 49 -11.58 -3.86 6.46
N ILE A 50 -11.14 -2.97 5.57
CA ILE A 50 -9.82 -3.03 4.94
C ILE A 50 -9.02 -1.78 5.29
N LEU A 51 -7.85 -1.98 5.88
CA LEU A 51 -6.82 -0.96 6.01
C LEU A 51 -5.84 -1.07 4.85
N ILE A 52 -5.57 0.01 4.14
CA ILE A 52 -4.52 0.06 3.11
C ILE A 52 -3.43 1.03 3.56
N LEU A 53 -2.21 0.52 3.66
CA LEU A 53 -1.00 1.28 3.96
C LEU A 53 -0.47 1.85 2.64
N ILE A 54 -0.49 3.17 2.48
CA ILE A 54 -0.20 3.85 1.22
C ILE A 54 1.17 4.52 1.30
N GLY A 55 2.07 4.17 0.38
CA GLY A 55 3.37 4.83 0.25
C GLY A 55 3.36 6.04 -0.68
N PRO A 56 4.49 6.78 -0.75
CA PRO A 56 4.59 7.99 -1.56
C PRO A 56 4.76 7.73 -3.07
N GLY A 57 5.15 6.51 -3.47
CA GLY A 57 5.49 6.15 -4.85
C GLY A 57 4.36 5.48 -5.65
N ASN A 58 4.72 4.82 -6.76
CA ASN A 58 3.77 4.18 -7.67
C ASN A 58 2.93 3.09 -6.98
N ASN A 59 3.55 2.26 -6.12
CA ASN A 59 2.83 1.23 -5.37
C ASN A 59 1.68 1.82 -4.52
N GLY A 60 1.92 2.99 -3.91
CA GLY A 60 0.88 3.72 -3.19
C GLY A 60 -0.21 4.27 -4.11
N GLY A 61 0.13 4.63 -5.37
CA GLY A 61 -0.85 5.02 -6.39
C GLY A 61 -1.76 3.86 -6.78
N ASP A 62 -1.19 2.69 -7.03
CA ASP A 62 -1.94 1.45 -7.29
C ASP A 62 -2.83 1.10 -6.09
N GLY A 63 -2.31 1.26 -4.87
CA GLY A 63 -3.09 1.08 -3.63
C GLY A 63 -4.25 2.06 -3.50
N LEU A 64 -4.11 3.31 -3.93
CA LEU A 64 -5.21 4.30 -3.95
C LEU A 64 -6.26 3.96 -5.02
N VAL A 65 -5.85 3.46 -6.18
CA VAL A 65 -6.80 2.96 -7.19
C VAL A 65 -7.52 1.71 -6.67
N ALA A 66 -6.80 0.76 -6.06
CA ALA A 66 -7.40 -0.42 -5.45
C ALA A 66 -8.40 -0.04 -4.35
N ALA A 67 -8.04 0.94 -3.51
CA ALA A 67 -8.89 1.46 -2.44
C ALA A 67 -10.26 1.92 -2.96
N ARG A 68 -10.30 2.70 -4.05
CA ARG A 68 -11.58 3.20 -4.58
C ARG A 68 -12.43 2.06 -5.14
N HIS A 69 -11.82 1.08 -5.79
CA HIS A 69 -12.54 -0.06 -6.37
C HIS A 69 -13.10 -0.99 -5.29
N LEU A 70 -12.30 -1.29 -4.25
CA LEU A 70 -12.76 -2.08 -3.10
C LEU A 70 -13.90 -1.37 -2.35
N HIS A 71 -13.79 -0.04 -2.19
CA HIS A 71 -14.87 0.77 -1.63
C HIS A 71 -16.13 0.74 -2.49
N ASP A 72 -15.99 0.90 -3.82
CA ASP A 72 -17.13 0.88 -4.76
C ASP A 72 -17.78 -0.52 -4.83
N ALA A 73 -17.02 -1.58 -4.57
CA ALA A 73 -17.53 -2.94 -4.39
C ALA A 73 -18.25 -3.17 -3.04
N GLY A 74 -18.19 -2.19 -2.13
CA GLY A 74 -18.92 -2.17 -0.86
C GLY A 74 -18.08 -2.48 0.39
N ALA A 75 -16.76 -2.63 0.27
CA ALA A 75 -15.90 -2.77 1.45
C ALA A 75 -15.82 -1.47 2.25
N LYS A 76 -15.61 -1.58 3.56
CA LYS A 76 -15.29 -0.42 4.40
C LYS A 76 -13.78 -0.19 4.39
N VAL A 77 -13.36 0.80 3.60
CA VAL A 77 -11.94 1.08 3.37
C VAL A 77 -11.42 2.23 4.23
N PHE A 78 -10.23 2.03 4.80
CA PHE A 78 -9.44 3.01 5.53
C PHE A 78 -8.06 3.12 4.90
N LEU A 79 -7.53 4.34 4.82
CA LEU A 79 -6.20 4.59 4.29
C LEU A 79 -5.29 5.16 5.37
N TYR A 80 -4.07 4.62 5.42
CA TYR A 80 -2.99 5.14 6.26
C TYR A 80 -1.82 5.53 5.37
N LEU A 81 -1.62 6.82 5.17
CA LEU A 81 -0.68 7.37 4.22
C LEU A 81 0.66 7.62 4.91
N PHE A 82 1.71 6.97 4.43
CA PHE A 82 3.08 7.23 4.83
C PHE A 82 3.79 8.07 3.78
N GLY A 83 4.40 9.17 4.20
CA GLY A 83 5.09 10.09 3.32
C GLY A 83 4.14 11.03 2.60
N GLN A 84 4.69 12.13 2.11
CA GLN A 84 3.93 13.11 1.36
C GLN A 84 3.69 12.62 -0.08
N ARG A 85 2.42 12.48 -0.46
CA ARG A 85 2.01 12.30 -1.85
C ARG A 85 2.10 13.64 -2.60
N PRO A 86 2.32 13.63 -3.93
CA PRO A 86 2.29 14.85 -4.73
C PRO A 86 0.97 15.63 -4.53
N SER A 87 1.05 16.95 -4.41
CA SER A 87 -0.13 17.82 -4.19
C SER A 87 -1.19 17.68 -5.29
N ARG A 88 -0.75 17.34 -6.51
CA ARG A 88 -1.59 17.08 -7.69
C ARG A 88 -1.66 15.60 -8.07
N ASP A 89 -1.59 14.71 -7.09
CA ASP A 89 -1.80 13.29 -7.34
C ASP A 89 -3.25 13.01 -7.81
N PRO A 90 -3.45 12.55 -9.06
CA PRO A 90 -4.77 12.33 -9.62
C PRO A 90 -5.54 11.22 -8.89
N THR A 91 -4.85 10.25 -8.29
CA THR A 91 -5.48 9.13 -7.56
C THR A 91 -6.14 9.56 -6.25
N LEU A 92 -5.73 10.68 -5.67
CA LEU A 92 -6.36 11.22 -4.45
C LEU A 92 -7.71 11.88 -4.70
N LYS A 93 -8.03 12.29 -5.94
CA LYS A 93 -9.31 12.92 -6.27
C LYS A 93 -10.48 11.93 -6.11
N PRO A 94 -10.49 10.74 -6.74
CA PRO A 94 -11.52 9.74 -6.53
C PRO A 94 -11.75 9.36 -5.06
N ILE A 95 -10.68 9.35 -4.28
CA ILE A 95 -10.70 9.04 -2.84
C ILE A 95 -11.43 10.14 -2.05
N ARG A 96 -11.16 11.43 -2.36
CA ARG A 96 -11.87 12.56 -1.75
C ARG A 96 -13.35 12.55 -2.07
N GLU A 97 -13.69 12.30 -3.34
CA GLU A 97 -15.07 12.29 -3.82
C GLU A 97 -15.92 11.21 -3.12
N ARG A 98 -15.32 10.05 -2.83
CA ARG A 98 -15.95 8.95 -2.09
C ARG A 98 -15.93 9.13 -0.57
N ARG A 99 -15.23 10.15 -0.06
CA ARG A 99 -15.05 10.41 1.38
C ARG A 99 -14.45 9.22 2.15
N ILE A 100 -13.58 8.45 1.50
CA ILE A 100 -12.85 7.35 2.15
C ILE A 100 -11.97 7.95 3.25
N LYS A 101 -12.03 7.39 4.48
CA LYS A 101 -11.29 7.92 5.64
C LYS A 101 -9.78 7.73 5.41
N ARG A 102 -9.02 8.78 5.67
CA ARG A 102 -7.56 8.81 5.54
C ARG A 102 -6.93 9.36 6.80
N ILE A 103 -5.81 8.77 7.19
CA ILE A 103 -4.92 9.27 8.23
C ILE A 103 -3.53 9.42 7.61
N GLU A 104 -2.91 10.58 7.86
CA GLU A 104 -1.51 10.83 7.49
C GLU A 104 -0.63 10.40 8.66
N ALA A 105 0.36 9.55 8.41
CA ALA A 105 1.22 8.98 9.45
C ALA A 105 1.99 10.05 10.22
N GLU A 106 2.35 11.14 9.56
CA GLU A 106 3.04 12.30 10.14
C GLU A 106 2.16 13.11 11.09
N LYS A 107 0.84 12.87 11.07
CA LYS A 107 -0.16 13.52 11.94
C LYS A 107 -0.76 12.56 12.97
N ASP A 108 -0.36 11.29 12.95
CA ASP A 108 -0.83 10.28 13.90
C ASP A 108 0.17 10.16 15.07
N ASP A 109 -0.07 10.98 16.10
CA ASP A 109 0.75 11.00 17.30
C ASP A 109 0.85 9.58 17.90
N ASN A 110 2.09 9.08 18.03
CA ASN A 110 2.40 7.75 18.55
C ASN A 110 1.75 6.56 17.81
N LEU A 111 1.22 6.79 16.60
CA LEU A 111 0.52 5.79 15.78
C LEU A 111 -0.76 5.24 16.45
N ASP A 112 -1.46 6.08 17.21
CA ASP A 112 -2.64 5.67 17.97
C ASP A 112 -3.82 5.36 17.04
N GLU A 113 -4.06 6.15 16.00
CA GLU A 113 -5.10 5.88 15.02
C GLU A 113 -4.79 4.61 14.22
N LEU A 114 -3.53 4.41 13.81
CA LEU A 114 -3.08 3.15 13.20
C LEU A 114 -3.40 1.95 14.09
N THR A 115 -3.17 2.07 15.39
CA THR A 115 -3.42 0.99 16.35
C THR A 115 -4.89 0.66 16.46
N LYS A 116 -5.75 1.68 16.53
CA LYS A 116 -7.21 1.51 16.55
C LYS A 116 -7.71 0.84 15.28
N LEU A 117 -7.17 1.23 14.12
CA LEU A 117 -7.51 0.60 12.84
C LEU A 117 -7.08 -0.87 12.81
N LEU A 118 -5.83 -1.17 13.14
CA LEU A 118 -5.33 -2.55 13.18
C LEU A 118 -6.10 -3.46 14.15
N ALA A 119 -6.67 -2.89 15.21
CA ALA A 119 -7.52 -3.62 16.15
C ALA A 119 -8.94 -3.92 15.61
N SER A 120 -9.40 -3.22 14.57
CA SER A 120 -10.79 -3.26 14.10
C SER A 120 -10.98 -3.76 12.66
N VAL A 121 -9.93 -3.75 11.85
CA VAL A 121 -9.99 -4.24 10.46
C VAL A 121 -9.78 -5.76 10.37
N ASP A 122 -10.27 -6.35 9.29
CA ASP A 122 -10.13 -7.78 8.98
C ASP A 122 -8.94 -8.03 8.04
N THR A 123 -8.58 -7.01 7.26
CA THR A 123 -7.51 -7.09 6.27
C THR A 123 -6.62 -5.86 6.30
N VAL A 124 -5.31 -6.09 6.17
CA VAL A 124 -4.31 -5.06 5.90
C VAL A 124 -3.72 -5.30 4.52
N ILE A 125 -3.78 -4.28 3.68
CA ILE A 125 -3.13 -4.26 2.37
C ILE A 125 -1.90 -3.36 2.45
N ASP A 126 -0.73 -3.91 2.13
CA ASP A 126 0.54 -3.22 2.08
C ASP A 126 0.82 -2.70 0.67
N ALA A 127 0.69 -1.40 0.51
CA ALA A 127 1.02 -0.64 -0.70
C ALA A 127 2.08 0.44 -0.41
N LEU A 128 2.98 0.19 0.56
CA LEU A 128 4.00 1.16 0.96
C LEU A 128 5.14 1.21 -0.08
N PHE A 129 5.75 0.08 -0.39
CA PHE A 129 6.91 0.00 -1.29
C PHE A 129 6.80 -1.21 -2.21
N GLY A 130 7.17 -1.04 -3.48
CA GLY A 130 7.33 -2.13 -4.43
C GLY A 130 8.81 -2.41 -4.71
N THR A 131 9.07 -3.16 -5.79
CA THR A 131 10.38 -3.60 -6.30
C THR A 131 11.45 -2.51 -6.51
N GLY A 132 11.08 -1.22 -6.49
CA GLY A 132 12.00 -0.10 -6.71
C GLY A 132 12.72 0.45 -5.46
N THR A 133 12.54 -0.13 -4.27
CA THR A 133 13.03 0.47 -3.02
C THR A 133 14.29 -0.22 -2.49
N THR A 134 15.44 0.42 -2.65
CA THR A 134 16.74 0.02 -2.08
C THR A 134 17.11 0.77 -0.79
N ARG A 135 16.21 1.64 -0.28
CA ARG A 135 16.52 2.48 0.88
C ARG A 135 16.31 1.71 2.19
N PRO A 136 17.26 1.79 3.15
CA PRO A 136 17.06 1.19 4.46
C PRO A 136 15.86 1.84 5.15
N PHE A 137 14.97 1.00 5.66
CA PHE A 137 13.82 1.43 6.45
C PHE A 137 14.33 2.12 7.73
N SER A 138 13.83 3.32 8.02
CA SER A 138 14.22 4.08 9.22
C SER A 138 13.09 4.96 9.73
N GLY A 139 13.19 5.39 10.99
CA GLY A 139 12.27 6.33 11.61
C GLY A 139 10.81 5.85 11.63
N LEU A 140 9.90 6.75 11.26
CA LEU A 140 8.45 6.53 11.27
C LEU A 140 8.02 5.27 10.52
N LEU A 141 8.69 4.92 9.42
CA LEU A 141 8.36 3.73 8.65
C LEU A 141 8.57 2.44 9.45
N LEU A 142 9.73 2.32 10.14
CA LEU A 142 9.98 1.16 10.99
C LEU A 142 8.94 1.06 12.11
N MET A 143 8.52 2.20 12.66
CA MET A 143 7.48 2.22 13.70
C MET A 143 6.13 1.73 13.15
N VAL A 144 5.74 2.15 11.94
CA VAL A 144 4.52 1.67 11.26
C VAL A 144 4.60 0.16 11.00
N LEU A 145 5.70 -0.32 10.42
CA LEU A 145 5.88 -1.75 10.12
C LEU A 145 5.92 -2.60 11.40
N ASP A 146 6.58 -2.14 12.46
CA ASP A 146 6.58 -2.82 13.77
C ASP A 146 5.17 -2.87 14.37
N ARG A 147 4.39 -1.78 14.25
CA ARG A 147 3.00 -1.74 14.73
C ARG A 147 2.12 -2.77 14.00
N VAL A 148 2.25 -2.85 12.68
CA VAL A 148 1.55 -3.84 11.84
C VAL A 148 1.96 -5.26 12.21
N ARG A 149 3.27 -5.53 12.34
CA ARG A 149 3.80 -6.83 12.75
C ARG A 149 3.26 -7.27 14.11
N ARG A 150 3.29 -6.39 15.11
CA ARG A 150 2.74 -6.69 16.45
C ARG A 150 1.24 -6.94 16.42
N ALA A 151 0.49 -6.19 15.61
CA ALA A 151 -0.93 -6.42 15.45
C ALA A 151 -1.21 -7.80 14.84
N LYS A 152 -0.47 -8.20 13.79
CA LYS A 152 -0.59 -9.53 13.18
C LYS A 152 -0.23 -10.67 14.13
N ILE A 153 0.79 -10.48 14.98
CA ILE A 153 1.14 -11.47 16.02
C ILE A 153 -0.01 -11.62 17.03
N LYS A 154 -0.65 -10.51 17.44
CA LYS A 154 -1.78 -10.53 18.37
C LYS A 154 -3.07 -11.06 17.74
N ARG A 155 -3.25 -10.83 16.43
CA ARG A 155 -4.42 -11.19 15.64
C ARG A 155 -4.01 -11.96 14.39
N PRO A 156 -3.67 -13.26 14.52
CA PRO A 156 -3.23 -14.07 13.40
C PRO A 156 -4.32 -14.26 12.33
N ASP A 157 -5.59 -14.02 12.66
CA ASP A 157 -6.76 -14.01 11.78
C ASP A 157 -6.76 -12.89 10.74
N VAL A 158 -6.13 -11.73 11.04
CA VAL A 158 -6.10 -10.58 10.12
C VAL A 158 -5.36 -10.95 8.84
N LYS A 159 -6.01 -10.86 7.68
CA LYS A 159 -5.36 -11.14 6.39
C LYS A 159 -4.37 -10.02 6.05
N THR A 160 -3.22 -10.38 5.48
CA THR A 160 -2.23 -9.40 5.00
C THR A 160 -1.95 -9.68 3.52
N ILE A 161 -2.16 -8.67 2.68
CA ILE A 161 -1.95 -8.74 1.22
C ILE A 161 -0.91 -7.68 0.87
N ALA A 162 0.16 -8.05 0.17
CA ALA A 162 1.15 -7.09 -0.32
C ALA A 162 0.94 -6.81 -1.80
N LEU A 163 1.01 -5.55 -2.20
CA LEU A 163 1.12 -5.17 -3.60
C LEU A 163 2.60 -5.24 -3.99
N ASP A 164 2.88 -6.03 -5.03
CA ASP A 164 4.23 -6.32 -5.53
C ASP A 164 5.08 -7.15 -4.55
N ILE A 165 5.62 -6.53 -3.50
CA ILE A 165 6.47 -7.20 -2.49
C ILE A 165 6.07 -6.71 -1.09
N PRO A 166 6.02 -7.60 -0.07
CA PRO A 166 5.82 -7.15 1.31
C PRO A 166 6.89 -6.15 1.73
N SER A 167 6.45 -4.95 2.09
CA SER A 167 7.31 -3.90 2.64
C SER A 167 7.91 -4.38 3.95
N GLY A 168 9.21 -4.14 4.12
CA GLY A 168 9.96 -4.77 5.19
C GLY A 168 10.76 -5.98 4.74
N LEU A 169 10.60 -6.48 3.51
CA LEU A 169 11.52 -7.44 2.88
C LEU A 169 12.48 -6.72 1.94
N ASN A 170 13.74 -7.14 1.91
CA ASN A 170 14.70 -6.73 0.89
C ASN A 170 14.30 -7.40 -0.43
N ALA A 171 14.01 -6.59 -1.46
CA ALA A 171 13.53 -7.07 -2.76
C ALA A 171 14.52 -7.99 -3.50
N ASP A 172 15.82 -7.88 -3.18
CA ASP A 172 16.87 -8.70 -3.80
C ASP A 172 17.20 -9.95 -2.99
N THR A 173 16.99 -9.94 -1.67
CA THR A 173 17.41 -11.06 -0.78
C THR A 173 16.25 -11.80 -0.11
N GLY A 174 15.03 -11.27 -0.13
CA GLY A 174 13.86 -11.84 0.55
C GLY A 174 13.94 -11.81 2.08
N GLU A 175 14.98 -11.19 2.66
CA GLU A 175 15.18 -11.08 4.10
C GLU A 175 14.39 -9.90 4.67
N ALA A 176 13.94 -10.01 5.92
CA ALA A 176 13.40 -8.86 6.64
C ALA A 176 14.48 -7.77 6.74
N GLY A 177 14.26 -6.60 6.14
CA GLY A 177 15.20 -5.49 6.13
C GLY A 177 15.58 -5.11 7.56
N GLU A 178 16.82 -5.39 7.95
CA GLU A 178 17.32 -5.05 9.27
C GLU A 178 17.32 -3.52 9.42
N GLY A 179 16.39 -3.01 10.24
CA GLY A 179 16.38 -1.61 10.63
C GLY A 179 17.68 -1.31 11.37
N ARG A 180 18.53 -0.42 10.82
CA ARG A 180 19.66 0.11 11.58
C ARG A 180 19.09 0.97 12.69
N GLY A 181 18.99 0.38 13.88
CA GLY A 181 18.72 1.10 15.12
C GLY A 181 19.72 2.22 15.25
N ASN A 182 19.21 3.45 15.40
CA ASN A 182 20.03 4.62 15.59
C ASN A 182 20.69 4.52 16.99
N GLN A 183 21.80 3.79 17.10
CA GLN A 183 22.70 3.92 18.23
C GLN A 183 23.40 5.26 18.08
N ARG A 184 22.79 6.30 18.62
CA ARG A 184 23.51 7.53 18.96
C ARG A 184 24.24 7.26 20.27
N GLY A 185 25.55 7.02 20.17
CA GLY A 185 26.50 7.38 21.22
C GLY A 185 26.75 8.88 21.24
#